data_AF-A0A537GNY6-F1
#
_entry.id   AF-A0A537GNY6-F1
#
_cell.length_a   1.000
_cell.length_b   1.000
_cell.length_c   1.000
_cell.angle_alpha   90.00
_cell.angle_beta   90.00
_cell.angle_gamma   90.00
#
_symmetry.space_group_name_H-M   'P 1'
#
loop_
_entity.id
_entity.type
_entity.pdbx_description
1 polymer ?
#
loop_
_entity_poly.entity_id
_entity_poly.type
_entity_poly.pdbx_seq_one_letter_code
_entity_poly.pdbx_strand_id
1 'polypeptide(L)' 'MRERIDLHLKETPTLKTPVLIAGLPDSGRVAKIVLDQLVKTLKATPLGYIYSDYLPPRLLLKPDGTSDLMKHEIFYWI' A
#
# COMPACT_ATOMS: atom_id res chain seq x y z
N MET A 1 -17.04 -15.93 7.17
CA MET A 1 -15.66 -16.44 7.10
C MET A 1 -14.87 -15.33 6.42
N ARG A 2 -13.96 -14.62 7.12
CA ARG A 2 -13.19 -13.54 6.47
C ARG A 2 -12.34 -14.18 5.36
N GLU A 3 -12.32 -13.58 4.19
CA GLU A 3 -11.35 -13.97 3.16
C GLU A 3 -9.94 -13.72 3.71
N ARG A 4 -8.99 -14.60 3.40
CA ARG A 4 -7.62 -14.52 3.96
C ARG A 4 -6.84 -13.29 3.46
N ILE A 5 -7.36 -12.63 2.44
CA ILE A 5 -6.89 -11.38 1.84
C ILE A 5 -8.13 -10.50 1.68
N ASP A 6 -8.09 -9.29 2.21
CA ASP A 6 -9.20 -8.35 2.20
C ASP A 6 -8.76 -7.04 1.53
N LEU A 7 -9.46 -6.64 0.47
CA LEU A 7 -9.13 -5.50 -0.37
C LEU A 7 -10.11 -4.34 -0.14
N HIS A 8 -9.58 -3.20 0.28
CA HIS A 8 -10.35 -2.00 0.59
C HIS A 8 -9.99 -0.89 -0.39
N LEU A 9 -10.75 -0.76 -1.48
CA LEU A 9 -10.59 0.31 -2.45
C LEU A 9 -11.48 1.50 -2.08
N LYS A 10 -10.93 2.72 -2.18
CA LYS A 10 -11.69 3.97 -2.01
C LYS A 10 -12.44 4.37 -3.28
N GLU A 11 -11.83 4.12 -4.43
CA GLU A 11 -12.37 4.46 -5.75
C GLU A 11 -11.85 3.49 -6.81
N THR A 12 -12.44 3.57 -8.01
CA THR A 12 -12.08 2.74 -9.17
C THR A 12 -11.78 3.65 -10.36
N PRO A 13 -10.54 4.17 -10.47
CA PRO A 13 -10.18 5.10 -11.53
C PRO A 13 -10.10 4.36 -12.88
N THR A 14 -10.48 5.05 -13.96
CA THR A 14 -10.30 4.52 -15.31
C THR A 14 -8.88 4.80 -15.79
N LEU A 15 -8.05 3.77 -15.85
CA LEU A 15 -6.65 3.85 -16.31
C LEU A 15 -6.52 3.26 -17.71
N LYS A 16 -5.83 3.96 -18.62
CA LYS A 16 -5.58 3.48 -19.98
C LYS A 16 -4.23 2.75 -20.03
N THR A 17 -4.26 1.43 -20.17
CA THR A 17 -3.07 0.57 -20.25
C THR A 17 -2.08 0.79 -19.08
N PRO A 18 -2.53 0.61 -17.81
CA PRO A 18 -1.69 0.89 -16.66
C PRO A 18 -0.50 -0.08 -16.56
N VAL A 19 0.60 0.42 -16.02
CA VAL A 19 1.75 -0.40 -15.61
C VAL A 19 1.73 -0.53 -14.08
N LEU A 20 1.74 -1.77 -13.58
CA LEU A 20 1.83 -2.02 -12.15
C LEU A 20 3.30 -2.03 -11.71
N ILE A 21 3.64 -1.15 -10.77
CA ILE A 21 4.96 -1.11 -10.13
C ILE A 21 4.80 -1.62 -8.70
N ALA A 22 5.49 -2.71 -8.37
CA ALA A 22 5.50 -3.28 -7.03
C ALA A 22 6.84 -3.04 -6.32
N GLY A 23 6.78 -2.41 -5.15
CA GLY A 23 7.95 -2.11 -4.31
C GLY A 23 7.70 -2.52 -2.87
N LEU A 24 7.96 -3.79 -2.56
CA LEU A 24 7.75 -4.37 -1.24
C LEU A 24 8.99 -4.20 -0.34
N PRO A 25 8.82 -4.19 1.00
CA PRO A 25 9.94 -4.15 1.92
C PRO A 25 10.75 -5.45 1.87
N ASP A 26 12.07 -5.31 1.84
CA ASP A 26 13.05 -6.38 1.98
C ASP A 26 14.22 -5.87 2.84
N SER A 27 15.20 -6.71 3.17
CA SER A 27 16.40 -6.39 3.95
C SER A 27 17.08 -5.08 3.55
N GLY A 28 17.23 -4.82 2.24
CA GLY A 28 17.84 -3.59 1.71
C GLY A 28 16.85 -2.43 1.50
N ARG A 29 15.54 -2.68 1.59
CA ARG A 29 14.45 -1.70 1.41
C ARG A 29 14.50 -0.85 0.13
N VAL A 30 15.35 -1.19 -0.84
CA VAL A 30 15.63 -0.37 -2.03
C VAL A 30 14.36 -0.10 -2.82
N ALA A 31 13.60 -1.16 -3.14
CA ALA A 31 12.36 -1.04 -3.91
C ALA A 31 11.31 -0.17 -3.18
N LYS A 32 11.16 -0.34 -1.86
CA LYS A 32 10.24 0.46 -1.04
C LYS A 32 10.63 1.94 -1.04
N ILE A 33 11.91 2.25 -0.86
CA ILE A 33 12.42 3.63 -0.86
C ILE A 33 12.16 4.30 -2.21
N VAL A 34 12.44 3.59 -3.31
CA VAL A 34 12.18 4.09 -4.67
C VAL A 34 10.67 4.31 -4.89
N LEU A 35 9.83 3.37 -4.44
CA LEU A 35 8.38 3.49 -4.60
C LEU A 35 7.81 4.66 -3.79
N ASP A 36 8.23 4.84 -2.54
CA ASP A 36 7.84 6.00 -1.71
C ASP A 36 8.19 7.32 -2.41
N GLN A 37 9.39 7.38 -2.99
CA GLN A 37 9.86 8.56 -3.70
C GLN A 37 9.05 8.81 -4.97
N LEU A 38 8.69 7.76 -5.72
CA LEU A 38 7.81 7.88 -6.89
C LEU A 38 6.42 8.39 -6.52
N VAL A 39 5.80 7.83 -5.48
CA VAL A 39 4.49 8.28 -4.97
C VAL A 39 4.55 9.77 -4.60
N LYS A 40 5.61 10.19 -3.91
CA LYS A 40 5.81 11.60 -3.52
C LYS A 40 6.03 12.52 -4.71
N THR A 41 6.90 12.14 -5.65
CA THR A 41 7.25 12.96 -6.83
C THR A 41 6.07 13.10 -7.79
N LEU A 42 5.35 12.01 -8.06
CA LEU A 42 4.19 12.00 -8.95
C LEU A 42 2.93 12.56 -8.27
N LYS A 43 2.96 12.79 -6.95
CA LYS A 43 1.78 13.14 -6.14
C LYS A 43 0.64 12.13 -6.36
N ALA A 44 1.00 10.84 -6.35
CA ALA A 44 0.06 9.76 -6.60
C ALA A 44 -1.04 9.72 -5.53
N THR A 45 -2.26 9.38 -5.95
CA THR A 45 -3.43 9.34 -5.10
C THR A 45 -3.58 7.95 -4.46
N PRO A 46 -3.88 7.85 -3.15
CA PRO A 46 -4.10 6.57 -2.49
C PRO A 46 -5.39 5.92 -3.00
N LEU A 47 -5.25 4.78 -3.68
CA LEU A 47 -6.35 3.97 -4.20
C LEU A 47 -7.03 3.16 -3.10
N GLY A 48 -6.25 2.59 -2.18
CA GLY A 48 -6.78 1.65 -1.20
C GLY A 48 -5.72 0.88 -0.43
N TYR A 49 -6.19 -0.12 0.31
CA TYR A 49 -5.38 -0.96 1.19
C TYR A 49 -5.67 -2.45 0.99
N ILE A 50 -4.66 -3.30 1.17
CA ILE A 50 -4.80 -4.75 1.24
C ILE A 50 -4.43 -5.20 2.65
N TYR A 51 -5.36 -5.87 3.31
CA TYR A 51 -5.12 -6.59 4.56
C TYR A 51 -4.98 -8.08 4.29
N SER A 52 -4.21 -8.79 5.10
CA SER A 52 -4.11 -10.24 5.01
C SER A 52 -3.70 -10.87 6.32
N ASP A 53 -4.28 -12.04 6.60
CA ASP A 53 -3.89 -12.89 7.74
C ASP A 53 -2.47 -13.48 7.57
N TYR A 54 -1.88 -13.38 6.37
CA TYR A 54 -0.51 -13.82 6.09
C TYR A 54 0.54 -12.76 6.43
N LEU A 55 0.13 -11.50 6.63
CA LEU A 55 1.04 -10.48 7.12
C LEU A 55 1.38 -10.79 8.59
N PRO A 56 2.59 -10.45 9.07
CA PRO A 56 2.92 -10.73 10.45
C PRO A 56 1.90 -10.09 11.41
N PRO A 57 1.54 -10.73 12.53
CA PRO A 57 0.48 -10.25 13.42
C PRO A 57 1.01 -9.13 14.33
N ARG A 58 1.32 -7.97 13.74
CA ARG A 58 1.84 -6.78 14.46
C ARG A 58 1.02 -5.54 14.11
N LEU A 59 0.97 -4.61 15.06
CA LEU A 59 0.39 -3.28 14.90
C LEU A 59 1.48 -2.26 14.60
N LEU A 60 1.17 -1.32 13.71
CA LEU A 60 1.97 -0.12 13.47
C LEU A 60 1.47 0.98 14.41
N LEU A 61 2.32 1.44 15.32
CA LEU A 61 2.04 2.62 16.14
C LEU A 61 2.42 3.87 15.36
N LYS A 62 1.46 4.78 15.20
CA LYS A 62 1.68 6.07 14.55
C LYS A 62 2.24 7.09 15.54
N PRO A 63 2.91 8.16 15.06
CA PRO A 63 3.45 9.21 15.93
C PRO A 63 2.40 9.94 16.77
N ASP A 64 1.14 9.93 16.35
CA ASP A 64 0.01 10.54 17.06
C ASP A 64 -0.58 9.64 18.18
N GLY A 65 0.04 8.48 18.44
CA GLY A 65 -0.41 7.51 19.43
C GLY A 65 -1.53 6.60 18.96
N THR A 66 -2.03 6.75 17.72
CA THR A 66 -2.99 5.82 17.13
C THR A 66 -2.29 4.55 16.62
N SER A 67 -3.04 3.46 16.46
CA SER A 67 -2.51 2.20 15.94
C SER A 67 -3.20 1.82 14.64
N ASP A 68 -2.49 1.08 13.79
CA ASP A 68 -3.00 0.56 12.53
C ASP A 68 -2.57 -0.89 12.34
N LEU A 69 -3.40 -1.66 11.64
CA LEU A 69 -3.04 -3.01 11.23
C LEU A 69 -2.00 -2.93 10.11
N MET A 70 -1.11 -3.92 10.05
CA MET A 70 -0.24 -4.06 8.87
C MET A 70 -1.08 -4.30 7.61
N LYS A 71 -0.73 -3.55 6.57
CA LYS A 71 -1.43 -3.53 5.30
C LYS A 71 -0.47 -3.14 4.19
N HIS A 72 -0.80 -3.55 2.96
CA HIS A 72 -0.19 -2.96 1.77
C HIS A 72 -1.03 -1.79 1.28
N GLU A 73 -0.37 -0.78 0.73
CA GLU A 73 -1.00 0.43 0.22
C GLU A 73 -0.93 0.41 -1.30
N ILE A 74 -2.02 0.79 -1.95
CA ILE A 74 -2.09 0.90 -3.41
C ILE A 74 -2.29 2.36 -3.76
N PHE A 75 -1.52 2.83 -4.75
CA PHE A 75 -1.59 4.18 -5.27
C PHE A 75 -1.79 4.15 -6.79
N TYR A 76 -2.35 5.22 -7.32
CA TYR A 76 -2.45 5.42 -8.76
C TYR A 76 -2.10 6.87 -9.11
N TRP A 77 -1.72 7.07 -10.37
CA TRP A 77 -1.41 8.39 -10.92
C TRP A 77 -1.95 8.46 -12.35
N ILE A 78 -2.49 9.61 -12.74
CA ILE A 78 -3.11 9.89 -14.05
C ILE A 78 -2.44 11.13 -14.64
#